data_AF-Q4TH52-F1
#
_entry.id   AF-Q4TH52-F1
#
_cell.length_a   1.000
_cell.length_b   1.000
_cell.length_c   1.000
_cell.angle_alpha   90.00
_cell.angle_beta   90.00
_cell.angle_gamma   90.00
#
_symmetry.space_group_name_H-M   'P 1'
#
loop_
_entity.id
_entity.type
_entity.pdbx_description
1 polymer ?
#
loop_
_entity_poly.entity_id
_entity_poly.type
_entity_poly.pdbx_seq_one_letter_code
_entity_poly.pdbx_strand_id
1 'polypeptide(L)'
;AEERACERARAAEVRVADLEQRVSELSEVLGSSEKSRQREQQVSQRLRERILQLDLENKTLAIAASSRSGGDLNLDQSQLDAGALRDKLDKLQKLLALAQRSGSEAELEAKEPPGSAPQHQQELRQLREEFERYKQRAHWVLKNKNAKDGCQTRELEEVRDQLAELKEKYINLRIQGDEAELQHRRRSEEQQQQALALQQAHRQEAERLEALHRDHLMLLEADSTSSGSGPWRCWTRRTRSWRSCGWPAPRTRARQVAPNEPTLLLYAEQLARKEVELGRLRRQKHRLEQDLHQLQAERIADAERHQEQSGELQGRLAKLLRDQNREGANMEYLKNVVYRFLTLPDASGRQQTLAAILTILHFSPQEKQSVMKLQAASWW
;
A
#
# COMPACT_ATOMS: atom_id res chain seq x y z
N ALA A 1 60.50 7.89 19.05
CA ALA A 1 59.20 8.27 19.67
C ALA A 1 58.44 9.24 18.76
N GLU A 2 59.12 10.26 18.25
CA GLU A 2 58.57 11.23 17.29
C GLU A 2 58.10 10.57 15.98
N GLU A 3 58.87 9.65 15.40
CA GLU A 3 58.46 8.93 14.18
C GLU A 3 57.12 8.17 14.34
N ARG A 4 56.94 7.44 15.44
CA ARG A 4 55.69 6.75 15.77
C ARG A 4 54.51 7.72 16.00
N ALA A 5 54.78 8.92 16.49
CA ALA A 5 53.76 9.96 16.64
C ALA A 5 53.37 10.54 15.26
N CYS A 6 54.34 10.78 14.38
CA CYS A 6 54.10 11.19 12.99
C CYS A 6 53.32 10.13 12.20
N GLU A 7 53.64 8.85 12.35
CA GLU A 7 52.89 7.76 11.70
C GLU A 7 51.43 7.70 12.16
N ARG A 8 51.19 7.87 13.47
CA ARG A 8 49.83 7.92 14.02
C ARG A 8 49.05 9.15 13.55
N ALA A 9 49.71 10.29 13.44
CA ALA A 9 49.11 11.52 12.90
C ALA A 9 48.71 11.34 11.42
N ARG A 10 49.62 10.83 10.59
CA ARG A 10 49.33 10.53 9.18
C ARG A 10 48.20 9.52 9.02
N ALA A 11 48.17 8.46 9.82
CA ALA A 11 47.08 7.49 9.80
C ALA A 11 45.74 8.10 10.26
N ALA A 12 45.77 9.11 11.15
CA ALA A 12 44.57 9.83 11.53
C ALA A 12 44.11 10.78 10.41
N GLU A 13 45.01 11.50 9.75
CA GLU A 13 44.73 12.37 8.61
C GLU A 13 44.09 11.59 7.45
N VAL A 14 44.62 10.40 7.12
CA VAL A 14 44.02 9.53 6.08
C VAL A 14 42.60 9.11 6.48
N ARG A 15 42.39 8.68 7.73
CA ARG A 15 41.03 8.32 8.19
C ARG A 15 40.07 9.51 8.17
N VAL A 16 40.54 10.71 8.51
CA VAL A 16 39.72 11.93 8.44
C VAL A 16 39.37 12.25 6.99
N ALA A 17 40.34 12.17 6.06
CA ALA A 17 40.09 12.37 4.63
C ALA A 17 39.07 11.36 4.06
N ASP A 18 39.18 10.08 4.44
CA ASP A 18 38.21 9.05 4.02
C ASP A 18 36.80 9.32 4.57
N LEU A 19 36.70 9.83 5.80
CA LEU A 19 35.41 10.21 6.40
C LEU A 19 34.84 11.46 5.74
N GLU A 20 35.65 12.46 5.45
CA GLU A 20 35.24 13.67 4.73
C GLU A 20 34.73 13.33 3.33
N GLN A 21 35.41 12.41 2.62
CA GLN A 21 34.95 11.92 1.33
C GLN A 21 33.57 11.26 1.45
N ARG A 22 33.40 10.32 2.39
CA ARG A 22 32.09 9.65 2.61
C ARG A 22 30.99 10.64 2.99
N VAL A 23 31.30 11.66 3.80
CA VAL A 23 30.33 12.70 4.16
C VAL A 23 29.96 13.54 2.94
N SER A 24 30.90 13.83 2.04
CA SER A 24 30.62 14.54 0.79
C SER A 24 29.74 13.73 -0.16
N GLU A 25 30.00 12.43 -0.31
CA GLU A 25 29.18 11.50 -1.11
C GLU A 25 27.76 11.39 -0.56
N LEU A 26 27.62 11.23 0.77
CA LEU A 26 26.30 11.19 1.42
C LEU A 26 25.56 12.53 1.28
N SER A 27 26.27 13.66 1.34
CA SER A 27 25.67 14.98 1.16
C SER A 27 25.16 15.20 -0.27
N GLU A 28 25.90 14.70 -1.27
CA GLU A 28 25.48 14.75 -2.68
C GLU A 28 24.26 13.84 -2.94
N VAL A 29 24.28 12.60 -2.42
CA VAL A 29 23.16 11.67 -2.53
C VAL A 29 21.92 12.21 -1.82
N LEU A 30 22.06 12.76 -0.61
CA LEU A 30 20.95 13.42 0.09
C LEU A 30 20.44 14.64 -0.69
N GLY A 31 21.33 15.45 -1.24
CA GLY A 31 20.96 16.60 -2.06
C GLY A 31 20.20 16.23 -3.33
N SER A 32 20.59 15.15 -4.01
CA SER A 32 19.89 14.63 -5.19
C SER A 32 18.54 14.01 -4.83
N SER A 33 18.47 13.26 -3.72
CA SER A 33 17.24 12.67 -3.19
C SER A 33 16.22 13.75 -2.82
N GLU A 34 16.67 14.81 -2.13
CA GLU A 34 15.81 15.94 -1.76
C GLU A 34 15.26 16.67 -3.00
N LYS A 35 16.08 16.87 -4.03
CA LYS A 35 15.63 17.45 -5.31
C LYS A 35 14.60 16.56 -6.02
N SER A 36 14.76 15.23 -6.00
CA SER A 36 13.76 14.30 -6.54
C SER A 36 12.45 14.40 -5.77
N ARG A 37 12.52 14.41 -4.43
CA ARG A 37 11.36 14.56 -3.54
C ARG A 37 10.60 15.85 -3.81
N GLN A 38 11.30 16.97 -4.01
CA GLN A 38 10.67 18.26 -4.36
C GLN A 38 9.94 18.21 -5.70
N ARG A 39 10.51 17.56 -6.72
CA ARG A 39 9.85 17.39 -8.03
C ARG A 39 8.60 16.51 -7.90
N GLU A 40 8.69 15.41 -7.16
CA GLU A 40 7.55 14.52 -6.90
C GLU A 40 6.45 15.24 -6.13
N GLN A 41 6.78 16.07 -5.15
CA GLN A 41 5.81 16.91 -4.43
C GLN A 41 5.11 17.89 -5.38
N GLN A 42 5.85 18.56 -6.27
CA GLN A 42 5.26 19.46 -7.27
C GLN A 42 4.33 18.72 -8.24
N VAL A 43 4.73 17.54 -8.72
CA VAL A 43 3.88 16.70 -9.59
C VAL A 43 2.64 16.24 -8.83
N SER A 44 2.78 15.79 -7.58
CA SER A 44 1.65 15.40 -6.75
C SER A 44 0.66 16.54 -6.53
N GLN A 45 1.16 17.77 -6.29
CA GLN A 45 0.30 18.96 -6.17
C GLN A 45 -0.47 19.24 -7.45
N ARG A 46 0.20 19.23 -8.62
CA ARG A 46 -0.48 19.42 -9.92
C ARG A 46 -1.52 18.34 -10.21
N LEU A 47 -1.24 17.09 -9.86
CA LEU A 47 -2.19 16.00 -10.02
C LEU A 47 -3.40 16.18 -9.10
N ARG A 48 -3.19 16.60 -7.84
CA ARG A 48 -4.28 16.92 -6.90
C ARG A 48 -5.16 18.06 -7.43
N GLU A 49 -4.56 19.13 -7.93
CA GLU A 49 -5.28 20.25 -8.55
C GLU A 49 -6.10 19.79 -9.77
N ARG A 50 -5.52 18.92 -10.62
CA ARG A 50 -6.23 18.37 -11.79
C ARG A 50 -7.39 17.46 -11.39
N ILE A 51 -7.23 16.63 -10.36
CA ILE A 51 -8.32 15.80 -9.83
C ILE A 51 -9.45 16.69 -9.30
N LEU A 52 -9.12 17.72 -8.51
CA LEU A 52 -10.12 18.68 -8.02
C LEU A 52 -10.85 19.39 -9.16
N GLN A 53 -10.13 19.77 -10.23
CA GLN A 53 -10.75 20.35 -11.41
C GLN A 53 -11.71 19.37 -12.11
N LEU A 54 -11.30 18.12 -12.31
CA LEU A 54 -12.13 17.08 -12.90
C LEU A 54 -13.35 16.77 -12.02
N ASP A 55 -13.23 16.81 -10.70
CA ASP A 55 -14.36 16.63 -9.78
C ASP A 55 -15.38 17.78 -9.90
N LEU A 56 -14.91 19.01 -10.10
CA LEU A 56 -15.79 20.14 -10.36
C LEU A 56 -16.50 19.98 -11.71
N GLU A 57 -15.76 19.64 -12.77
CA GLU A 57 -16.32 19.36 -14.10
C GLU A 57 -17.38 18.24 -14.04
N ASN A 58 -17.08 17.13 -13.36
CA ASN A 58 -18.00 16.02 -13.18
C ASN A 58 -19.24 16.39 -12.36
N LYS A 59 -19.09 17.21 -11.30
CA LYS A 59 -20.24 17.73 -10.54
C LYS A 59 -21.15 18.59 -11.42
N THR A 60 -20.57 19.47 -12.25
CA THR A 60 -21.35 20.30 -13.18
C THR A 60 -22.04 19.45 -14.24
N LEU A 61 -21.37 18.45 -14.79
CA LEU A 61 -21.96 17.50 -15.75
C LEU A 61 -23.08 16.68 -15.12
N ALA A 62 -22.92 16.23 -13.87
CA ALA A 62 -23.96 15.51 -13.14
C ALA A 62 -25.20 16.38 -12.89
N ILE A 63 -25.01 17.65 -12.52
CA ILE A 63 -26.11 18.62 -12.36
C ILE A 63 -26.81 18.89 -13.70
N ALA A 64 -26.05 19.03 -14.79
CA ALA A 64 -26.60 19.22 -16.13
C ALA A 64 -27.37 17.98 -16.62
N ALA A 65 -26.85 16.78 -16.36
CA ALA A 65 -27.51 15.52 -16.68
C ALA A 65 -28.79 15.32 -15.86
N SER A 66 -28.75 15.60 -14.55
CA SER A 66 -29.93 15.54 -13.67
C SER A 66 -31.01 16.54 -14.06
N SER A 67 -30.61 17.73 -14.54
CA SER A 67 -31.52 18.75 -15.05
C SER A 67 -32.20 18.32 -16.37
N ARG A 68 -31.53 17.51 -17.20
CA ARG A 68 -32.10 16.95 -18.43
C ARG A 68 -32.99 15.73 -18.17
N SER A 69 -32.59 14.85 -17.25
CA SER A 69 -33.39 13.66 -16.89
C SER A 69 -34.69 13.99 -16.15
N GLY A 70 -34.81 15.19 -15.56
CA GLY A 70 -36.07 15.68 -14.98
C GLY A 70 -37.06 16.25 -16.02
N GLY A 71 -36.61 16.61 -17.22
CA GLY A 71 -37.43 17.20 -18.27
C GLY A 71 -38.03 16.21 -19.26
N ASP A 72 -37.30 15.13 -19.58
CA ASP A 72 -37.68 14.19 -20.65
C ASP A 72 -38.72 13.13 -20.25
N LEU A 73 -39.13 13.06 -18.97
CA LEU A 73 -40.18 12.13 -18.51
C LEU A 73 -41.59 12.76 -18.47
N ASN A 74 -41.73 14.05 -18.80
CA ASN A 74 -43.01 14.77 -18.69
C ASN A 74 -43.72 15.04 -20.03
N LEU A 75 -43.16 14.60 -21.17
CA LEU A 75 -43.77 14.88 -22.48
C LEU A 75 -44.82 13.86 -22.96
N ASP A 76 -44.95 12.68 -22.34
CA ASP A 76 -45.82 11.61 -22.88
C ASP A 76 -46.84 10.99 -21.90
N GLN A 77 -46.97 11.48 -20.66
CA GLN A 77 -48.01 10.96 -19.74
C GLN A 77 -49.43 11.44 -20.09
N SER A 78 -49.58 12.51 -20.86
CA SER A 78 -50.89 13.03 -21.28
C SER A 78 -51.54 12.20 -22.41
N GLN A 79 -50.78 11.34 -23.11
CA GLN A 79 -51.30 10.46 -24.16
C GLN A 79 -51.76 9.08 -23.63
N LEU A 80 -51.34 8.72 -22.41
CA LEU A 80 -51.66 7.46 -21.74
C LEU A 80 -52.58 7.65 -20.53
N ASP A 81 -53.32 8.77 -20.47
CA ASP A 81 -54.25 9.01 -19.39
C ASP A 81 -55.43 8.04 -19.49
N ALA A 82 -55.51 7.10 -18.55
CA ALA A 82 -56.52 6.03 -18.52
C ALA A 82 -57.95 6.59 -18.51
N GLY A 83 -58.13 7.83 -18.03
CA GLY A 83 -59.39 8.57 -18.12
C GLY A 83 -59.81 8.89 -19.55
N ALA A 84 -58.88 9.39 -20.39
CA ALA A 84 -59.17 9.73 -21.78
C ALA A 84 -59.52 8.51 -22.64
N LEU A 85 -58.94 7.34 -22.33
CA LEU A 85 -59.28 6.07 -22.97
C LEU A 85 -60.66 5.54 -22.51
N ARG A 86 -61.00 5.68 -21.23
CA ARG A 86 -62.34 5.38 -20.70
C ARG A 86 -63.42 6.24 -21.35
N ASP A 87 -63.18 7.55 -21.46
CA ASP A 87 -64.14 8.47 -22.08
C ASP A 87 -64.37 8.16 -23.57
N LYS A 88 -63.33 7.70 -24.28
CA LYS A 88 -63.46 7.23 -25.67
C LYS A 88 -64.24 5.91 -25.75
N LEU A 89 -64.02 5.00 -24.80
CA LEU A 89 -64.76 3.73 -24.73
C LEU A 89 -66.25 3.95 -24.44
N ASP A 90 -66.58 4.86 -23.51
CA ASP A 90 -67.96 5.22 -23.16
C ASP A 90 -68.67 5.93 -24.32
N LYS A 91 -67.96 6.75 -25.10
CA LYS A 91 -68.49 7.36 -26.34
C LYS A 91 -68.79 6.29 -27.40
N LEU A 92 -67.91 5.32 -27.59
CA LEU A 92 -68.14 4.20 -28.51
C LEU A 92 -69.31 3.32 -28.05
N GLN A 93 -69.44 3.06 -26.75
CA GLN A 93 -70.58 2.33 -26.20
C GLN A 93 -71.91 3.08 -26.38
N LYS A 94 -71.92 4.41 -26.20
CA LYS A 94 -73.11 5.23 -26.47
C LYS A 94 -73.48 5.24 -27.95
N LEU A 95 -72.49 5.31 -28.85
CA LEU A 95 -72.73 5.20 -30.30
C LEU A 95 -73.23 3.81 -30.70
N LEU A 96 -72.73 2.74 -30.06
CA LEU A 96 -73.23 1.37 -30.26
C LEU A 96 -74.69 1.23 -29.80
N ALA A 97 -75.04 1.79 -28.64
CA ALA A 97 -76.41 1.79 -28.12
C ALA A 97 -77.37 2.61 -28.99
N LEU A 98 -76.88 3.70 -29.60
CA LEU A 98 -77.64 4.48 -30.58
C LEU A 98 -77.79 3.73 -31.91
N ALA A 99 -76.75 3.05 -32.39
CA ALA A 99 -76.80 2.22 -33.58
C ALA A 99 -77.75 1.02 -33.42
N GLN A 100 -77.81 0.42 -32.23
CA GLN A 100 -78.78 -0.63 -31.86
C GLN A 100 -80.22 -0.12 -31.78
N ARG A 101 -80.43 1.19 -31.55
CA ARG A 101 -81.75 1.83 -31.56
C ARG A 101 -82.20 2.30 -32.95
N SER A 102 -81.25 2.54 -33.87
CA SER A 102 -81.54 2.87 -35.27
C SER A 102 -81.50 1.67 -36.22
N GLY A 103 -81.09 0.50 -35.72
CA GLY A 103 -81.19 -0.78 -36.43
C GLY A 103 -82.62 -1.28 -36.39
N SER A 104 -83.39 -0.91 -37.41
CA SER A 104 -84.61 -1.60 -37.82
C SER A 104 -84.48 -3.11 -37.63
N GLU A 105 -85.46 -3.69 -36.92
CA GLU A 105 -85.77 -5.11 -36.92
C GLU A 105 -85.88 -5.59 -38.38
N ALA A 106 -84.78 -6.09 -38.91
CA ALA A 106 -84.76 -6.94 -40.10
C ALA A 106 -84.51 -8.36 -39.58
N GLU A 107 -85.61 -8.95 -39.15
CA GLU A 107 -85.77 -10.36 -38.88
C GLU A 107 -85.46 -11.13 -40.17
N LEU A 108 -84.18 -11.47 -40.35
CA LEU A 108 -83.73 -12.43 -41.34
C LEU A 108 -83.84 -13.80 -40.70
N GLU A 109 -85.02 -14.41 -40.81
CA GLU A 109 -85.16 -15.85 -40.72
C GLU A 109 -84.25 -16.50 -41.78
N ALA A 110 -83.08 -16.95 -41.33
CA ALA A 110 -82.26 -17.86 -42.09
C ALA A 110 -82.96 -19.23 -42.11
N LYS A 111 -83.61 -19.55 -43.24
CA LYS A 111 -84.00 -20.92 -43.57
C LYS A 111 -82.75 -21.80 -43.61
N GLU A 112 -82.45 -22.50 -42.53
CA GLU A 112 -81.51 -23.62 -42.57
C GLU A 112 -82.19 -24.87 -43.20
N PRO A 113 -81.48 -25.61 -44.08
CA PRO A 113 -81.98 -26.86 -44.62
C PRO A 113 -82.00 -27.97 -43.54
N PRO A 114 -82.95 -28.91 -43.55
CA PRO A 114 -83.15 -29.90 -42.48
C PRO A 114 -82.09 -31.04 -42.41
N GLY A 115 -80.82 -30.77 -42.76
CA GLY A 115 -79.70 -31.72 -42.71
C GLY A 115 -78.41 -31.18 -42.09
N SER A 116 -78.30 -29.87 -41.80
CA SER A 116 -77.10 -29.21 -41.28
C SER A 116 -76.98 -29.25 -39.75
N ALA A 117 -78.10 -29.37 -39.03
CA ALA A 117 -78.15 -29.35 -37.56
C ALA A 117 -77.22 -30.38 -36.84
N PRO A 118 -77.07 -31.65 -37.28
CA PRO A 118 -76.19 -32.59 -36.60
C PRO A 118 -74.71 -32.31 -36.84
N GLN A 119 -74.34 -31.73 -38.00
CA GLN A 119 -72.95 -31.37 -38.32
C GLN A 119 -72.47 -30.20 -37.45
N HIS A 120 -73.29 -29.16 -37.31
CA HIS A 120 -72.99 -28.02 -36.42
C HIS A 120 -72.87 -28.47 -34.94
N GLN A 121 -73.69 -29.43 -34.50
CA GLN A 121 -73.56 -30.02 -33.16
C GLN A 121 -72.26 -30.82 -33.00
N GLN A 122 -71.81 -31.51 -34.05
CA GLN A 122 -70.58 -32.30 -34.02
C GLN A 122 -69.34 -31.39 -34.03
N GLU A 123 -69.35 -30.32 -34.82
CA GLU A 123 -68.32 -29.27 -34.82
C GLU A 123 -68.23 -28.56 -33.48
N LEU A 124 -69.36 -28.22 -32.85
CA LEU A 124 -69.39 -27.64 -31.50
C LEU A 124 -68.79 -28.56 -30.44
N ARG A 125 -68.97 -29.88 -30.57
CA ARG A 125 -68.35 -30.87 -29.67
C ARG A 125 -66.84 -30.95 -29.89
N GLN A 126 -66.39 -30.98 -31.14
CA GLN A 126 -64.97 -30.94 -31.48
C GLN A 126 -64.30 -29.66 -30.96
N LEU A 127 -64.93 -28.50 -31.16
CA LEU A 127 -64.42 -27.23 -30.64
C LEU A 127 -64.32 -27.22 -29.11
N ARG A 128 -65.30 -27.81 -28.41
CA ARG A 128 -65.27 -27.94 -26.94
C ARG A 128 -64.13 -28.84 -26.47
N GLU A 129 -63.93 -29.98 -27.13
CA GLU A 129 -62.82 -30.88 -26.81
C GLU A 129 -61.45 -30.24 -27.10
N GLU A 130 -61.33 -29.52 -28.22
CA GLU A 130 -60.13 -28.76 -28.57
C GLU A 130 -59.85 -27.62 -27.58
N PHE A 131 -60.90 -26.92 -27.12
CA PHE A 131 -60.81 -25.88 -26.12
C PHE A 131 -60.39 -26.44 -24.76
N GLU A 132 -60.93 -27.59 -24.34
CA GLU A 132 -60.51 -28.25 -23.10
C GLU A 132 -59.05 -28.74 -23.19
N ARG A 133 -58.63 -29.29 -24.35
CA ARG A 133 -57.21 -29.60 -24.60
C ARG A 133 -56.33 -28.35 -24.60
N TYR A 134 -56.83 -27.22 -25.09
CA TYR A 134 -56.12 -25.95 -25.08
C TYR A 134 -55.97 -25.40 -23.65
N LYS A 135 -57.03 -25.47 -22.84
CA LYS A 135 -57.02 -25.15 -21.40
C LYS A 135 -55.97 -25.96 -20.64
N GLN A 136 -55.94 -27.27 -20.86
CA GLN A 136 -54.97 -28.16 -20.20
C GLN A 136 -53.54 -27.82 -20.60
N ARG A 137 -53.28 -27.57 -21.89
CA ARG A 137 -51.96 -27.13 -22.38
C ARG A 137 -51.56 -25.77 -21.83
N ALA A 138 -52.45 -24.79 -21.84
CA ALA A 138 -52.21 -23.46 -21.29
C ALA A 138 -51.92 -23.51 -19.78
N HIS A 139 -52.68 -24.32 -19.03
CA HIS A 139 -52.47 -24.51 -17.60
C HIS A 139 -51.09 -25.14 -17.32
N TRP A 140 -50.69 -26.14 -18.09
CA TRP A 140 -49.39 -26.79 -17.92
C TRP A 140 -48.21 -25.87 -18.29
N VAL A 141 -48.34 -25.08 -19.36
CA VAL A 141 -47.34 -24.08 -19.77
C VAL A 141 -47.17 -23.00 -18.70
N LEU A 142 -48.27 -22.49 -18.13
CA LEU A 142 -48.24 -21.53 -17.02
C LEU A 142 -47.58 -22.12 -15.76
N LYS A 143 -47.92 -23.37 -15.42
CA LYS A 143 -47.33 -24.05 -14.25
C LYS A 143 -45.82 -24.25 -14.40
N ASN A 144 -45.37 -24.65 -15.60
CA ASN A 144 -43.93 -24.81 -15.86
C ASN A 144 -43.19 -23.49 -15.96
N LYS A 145 -43.83 -22.44 -16.50
CA LYS A 145 -43.25 -21.11 -16.52
C LYS A 145 -43.06 -20.57 -15.10
N ASN A 146 -44.08 -20.69 -14.25
CA ASN A 146 -44.00 -20.29 -12.85
C ASN A 146 -42.96 -21.11 -12.05
N ALA A 147 -42.80 -22.40 -12.35
CA ALA A 147 -41.76 -23.23 -11.73
C ALA A 147 -40.35 -22.79 -12.13
N LYS A 148 -40.14 -22.45 -13.41
CA LYS A 148 -38.85 -21.98 -13.93
C LYS A 148 -38.52 -20.56 -13.47
N ASP A 149 -39.50 -19.67 -13.49
CA ASP A 149 -39.34 -18.30 -12.98
C ASP A 149 -39.06 -18.33 -11.47
N GLY A 150 -39.72 -19.22 -10.71
CA GLY A 150 -39.42 -19.42 -9.29
C GLY A 150 -38.00 -19.94 -9.01
N CYS A 151 -37.47 -20.82 -9.87
CA CYS A 151 -36.07 -21.29 -9.81
C CYS A 151 -35.09 -20.13 -10.01
N GLN A 152 -35.30 -19.33 -11.06
CA GLN A 152 -34.45 -18.18 -11.37
C GLN A 152 -34.53 -17.09 -10.30
N THR A 153 -35.70 -16.90 -9.69
CA THR A 153 -35.88 -15.92 -8.61
C THR A 153 -35.06 -16.31 -7.37
N ARG A 154 -35.05 -17.60 -7.01
CA ARG A 154 -34.26 -18.13 -5.89
C ARG A 154 -32.76 -18.02 -6.14
N GLU A 155 -32.29 -18.37 -7.33
CA GLU A 155 -30.87 -18.21 -7.71
C GLU A 155 -30.43 -16.73 -7.64
N LEU A 156 -31.30 -15.81 -8.06
CA LEU A 156 -31.03 -14.37 -7.94
C LEU A 156 -31.03 -13.88 -6.50
N GLU A 157 -31.89 -14.42 -5.64
CA GLU A 157 -31.89 -14.16 -4.20
C GLU A 157 -30.60 -14.68 -3.55
N GLU A 158 -30.19 -15.91 -3.84
CA GLU A 158 -28.95 -16.50 -3.33
C GLU A 158 -27.71 -15.69 -3.74
N VAL A 159 -27.63 -15.23 -4.99
CA VAL A 159 -26.52 -14.38 -5.45
C VAL A 159 -26.56 -13.01 -4.78
N ARG A 160 -27.76 -12.45 -4.52
CA ARG A 160 -27.90 -11.19 -3.76
C ARG A 160 -27.44 -11.34 -2.32
N ASP A 161 -27.76 -12.45 -1.67
CA ASP A 161 -27.33 -12.75 -0.30
C ASP A 161 -25.81 -12.95 -0.24
N GLN A 162 -25.22 -13.70 -1.19
CA GLN A 162 -23.77 -13.82 -1.32
C GLN A 162 -23.08 -12.47 -1.51
N LEU A 163 -23.69 -11.58 -2.31
CA LEU A 163 -23.19 -10.24 -2.56
C LEU A 163 -23.32 -9.34 -1.31
N ALA A 164 -24.36 -9.53 -0.50
CA ALA A 164 -24.51 -8.86 0.80
C ALA A 164 -23.47 -9.34 1.80
N GLU A 165 -23.24 -10.65 1.91
CA GLU A 165 -22.21 -11.22 2.78
C GLU A 165 -20.80 -10.74 2.40
N LEU A 166 -20.48 -10.73 1.09
CA LEU A 166 -19.18 -10.26 0.63
C LEU A 166 -18.98 -8.76 0.91
N LYS A 167 -20.03 -7.95 0.79
CA LYS A 167 -20.01 -6.54 1.18
C LYS A 167 -19.76 -6.38 2.68
N GLU A 168 -20.44 -7.15 3.52
CA GLU A 168 -20.24 -7.11 4.97
C GLU A 168 -18.83 -7.56 5.35
N LYS A 169 -18.32 -8.66 4.76
CA LYS A 169 -16.94 -9.12 4.94
C LYS A 169 -15.92 -8.05 4.53
N TYR A 170 -16.16 -7.36 3.41
CA TYR A 170 -15.30 -6.26 2.97
C TYR A 170 -15.32 -5.08 3.95
N ILE A 171 -16.50 -4.68 4.44
CA ILE A 171 -16.63 -3.61 5.44
C ILE A 171 -15.90 -4.00 6.73
N ASN A 172 -16.06 -5.24 7.20
CA ASN A 172 -15.39 -5.73 8.41
C ASN A 172 -13.87 -5.76 8.25
N LEU A 173 -13.35 -6.24 7.12
CA LEU A 173 -11.91 -6.25 6.84
C LEU A 173 -11.34 -4.83 6.73
N ARG A 174 -12.10 -3.89 6.15
CA ARG A 174 -11.73 -2.47 6.09
C ARG A 174 -11.59 -1.89 7.51
N ILE A 175 -12.60 -2.10 8.35
CA ILE A 175 -12.59 -1.60 9.74
C ILE A 175 -11.43 -2.23 10.52
N GLN A 176 -11.21 -3.53 10.41
CA GLN A 176 -10.08 -4.22 11.06
C GLN A 176 -8.72 -3.68 10.59
N GLY A 177 -8.59 -3.38 9.29
CA GLY A 177 -7.40 -2.73 8.73
C GLY A 177 -7.16 -1.35 9.34
N ASP A 178 -8.20 -0.50 9.36
CA ASP A 178 -8.12 0.85 9.94
C ASP A 178 -7.81 0.81 11.46
N GLU A 179 -8.42 -0.12 12.19
CA GLU A 179 -8.16 -0.33 13.62
C GLU A 179 -6.73 -0.81 13.89
N ALA A 180 -6.22 -1.75 13.10
CA ALA A 180 -4.84 -2.22 13.21
C ALA A 180 -3.84 -1.09 12.91
N GLU A 181 -4.08 -0.29 11.86
CA GLU A 181 -3.26 0.89 11.56
C GLU A 181 -3.24 1.89 12.72
N LEU A 182 -4.39 2.18 13.32
CA LEU A 182 -4.49 3.08 14.47
C LEU A 182 -3.72 2.53 15.68
N GLN A 183 -3.83 1.22 15.95
CA GLN A 183 -3.07 0.58 17.04
C GLN A 183 -1.56 0.67 16.80
N HIS A 184 -1.10 0.44 15.57
CA HIS A 184 0.32 0.57 15.22
C HIS A 184 0.81 2.02 15.32
N ARG A 185 0.01 2.99 14.88
CA ARG A 185 0.35 4.43 15.03
C ARG A 185 0.49 4.82 16.50
N ARG A 186 -0.47 4.43 17.36
CA ARG A 186 -0.40 4.69 18.79
C ARG A 186 0.83 4.08 19.44
N ARG A 187 1.13 2.80 19.16
CA ARG A 187 2.34 2.14 19.66
C ARG A 187 3.62 2.84 19.20
N SER A 188 3.67 3.29 17.95
CA SER A 188 4.81 4.04 17.42
C SER A 188 4.95 5.40 18.11
N GLU A 189 3.85 6.12 18.33
CA GLU A 189 3.85 7.40 19.04
C GLU A 189 4.27 7.23 20.50
N GLU A 190 3.78 6.19 21.18
CA GLU A 190 4.18 5.83 22.56
C GLU A 190 5.67 5.51 22.63
N GLN A 191 6.20 4.68 21.72
CA GLN A 191 7.63 4.37 21.65
C GLN A 191 8.47 5.63 21.38
N GLN A 192 8.01 6.52 20.49
CA GLN A 192 8.68 7.79 20.22
C GLN A 192 8.67 8.70 21.45
N GLN A 193 7.54 8.81 22.15
CA GLN A 193 7.43 9.59 23.39
C GLN A 193 8.34 9.03 24.49
N GLN A 194 8.40 7.70 24.64
CA GLN A 194 9.30 7.05 25.58
C GLN A 194 10.78 7.32 25.25
N ALA A 195 11.16 7.23 23.98
CA ALA A 195 12.53 7.53 23.54
C ALA A 195 12.91 9.00 23.80
N LEU A 196 12.00 9.94 23.51
CA LEU A 196 12.22 11.36 23.81
C LEU A 196 12.33 11.62 25.31
N ALA A 197 11.49 10.98 26.14
CA ALA A 197 11.55 11.11 27.59
C ALA A 197 12.88 10.57 28.16
N LEU A 198 13.34 9.41 27.67
CA LEU A 198 14.65 8.86 28.05
C LEU A 198 15.80 9.77 27.62
N GLN A 199 15.75 10.32 26.41
CA GLN A 199 16.76 11.27 25.93
C GLN A 199 16.82 12.53 26.81
N GLN A 200 15.65 13.07 27.20
CA GLN A 200 15.58 14.20 28.12
C GLN A 200 16.12 13.85 29.51
N ALA A 201 15.79 12.67 30.03
CA ALA A 201 16.32 12.19 31.32
C ALA A 201 17.85 12.07 31.30
N HIS A 202 18.42 11.43 30.27
CA HIS A 202 19.86 11.33 30.10
C HIS A 202 20.55 12.69 29.94
N ARG A 203 19.92 13.64 29.24
CA ARG A 203 20.42 15.00 29.14
C ARG A 203 20.45 15.69 30.52
N GLN A 204 19.39 15.55 31.31
CA GLN A 204 19.34 16.10 32.66
C GLN A 204 20.40 15.46 33.57
N GLU A 205 20.62 14.15 33.46
CA GLU A 205 21.67 13.45 34.21
C GLU A 205 23.07 13.94 33.81
N ALA A 206 23.33 14.14 32.52
CA ALA A 206 24.59 14.71 32.04
C ALA A 206 24.81 16.12 32.58
N GLU A 207 23.80 16.99 32.51
CA GLU A 207 23.85 18.36 33.05
C GLU A 207 24.10 18.35 34.57
N ARG A 208 23.46 17.43 35.32
CA ARG A 208 23.70 17.25 36.77
C ARG A 208 25.13 16.81 37.07
N LEU A 209 25.64 15.83 36.34
CA LEU A 209 27.02 15.37 36.51
C LEU A 209 28.01 16.47 36.18
N GLU A 210 27.79 17.22 35.09
CA GLU A 210 28.63 18.38 34.74
C GLU A 210 28.63 19.44 35.85
N ALA A 211 27.48 19.75 36.45
CA ALA A 211 27.40 20.67 37.58
C ALA A 211 28.21 20.18 38.78
N LEU A 212 28.08 18.91 39.16
CA LEU A 212 28.88 18.31 40.24
C LEU A 212 30.38 18.38 39.95
N HIS A 213 30.80 18.12 38.71
CA HIS A 213 32.22 18.25 38.33
C HIS A 213 32.70 19.70 38.41
N ARG A 214 31.88 20.67 37.99
CA ARG A 214 32.19 22.11 38.13
C ARG A 214 32.34 22.49 39.59
N ASP A 215 31.46 22.05 40.47
CA ASP A 215 31.54 22.32 41.91
C ASP A 215 32.79 21.71 42.54
N HIS A 216 33.13 20.46 42.18
CA HIS A 216 34.38 19.83 42.63
C HIS A 216 35.63 20.58 42.15
N LEU A 217 35.63 21.08 40.90
CA LEU A 217 36.73 21.90 40.38
C LEU A 217 36.85 23.22 41.15
N MET A 218 35.73 23.90 41.42
CA MET A 218 35.71 25.14 42.20
C MET A 218 36.27 24.95 43.62
N LEU A 219 35.96 23.82 44.27
CA LEU A 219 36.51 23.48 45.59
C LEU A 219 38.03 23.25 45.54
N LEU A 220 38.51 22.50 44.55
CA LEU A 220 39.95 22.28 44.37
C LEU A 220 40.70 23.58 44.06
N GLU A 221 40.11 24.48 43.28
CA GLU A 221 40.66 25.82 43.02
C GLU A 221 40.68 26.67 44.30
N ALA A 222 39.63 26.63 45.11
CA ALA A 222 39.57 27.32 46.41
C ALA A 222 40.61 26.78 47.41
N ASP A 223 40.81 25.46 47.46
CA ASP A 223 41.84 24.82 48.30
C ASP A 223 43.26 25.13 47.81
N SER A 224 43.46 25.19 46.49
CA SER A 224 44.74 25.57 45.89
C SER A 224 45.08 27.04 46.06
N THR A 225 44.07 27.91 46.14
CA THR A 225 44.24 29.35 46.38
C THR A 225 44.42 29.65 47.88
N SER A 226 43.76 28.91 48.78
CA SER A 226 43.98 29.01 50.22
C SER A 226 45.34 28.44 50.65
N SER A 227 45.80 27.37 50.00
CA SER A 227 47.15 26.78 50.16
C SER A 227 48.22 27.50 49.32
N GLY A 228 47.80 28.45 48.46
CA GLY A 228 48.57 29.11 47.42
C GLY A 228 49.30 30.40 47.83
N SER A 229 49.55 30.60 49.13
CA SER A 229 50.54 31.57 49.63
C SER A 229 51.89 30.90 49.95
N GLY A 230 52.31 29.94 49.13
CA GLY A 230 53.58 29.21 49.26
C GLY A 230 54.19 28.82 47.89
N PRO A 231 55.52 28.62 47.82
CA PRO A 231 56.37 29.02 46.70
C PRO A 231 56.35 28.06 45.50
N TRP A 232 55.32 28.14 44.64
CA TRP A 232 55.29 27.40 43.37
C TRP A 232 55.50 28.27 42.12
N ARG A 233 55.80 29.57 42.28
CA ARG A 233 56.30 30.44 41.20
C ARG A 233 57.82 30.26 40.98
N CYS A 234 58.28 29.07 40.57
CA CYS A 234 59.68 28.88 40.16
C CYS A 234 59.90 27.91 38.99
N TRP A 235 58.87 27.29 38.40
CA TRP A 235 59.04 26.27 37.36
C TRP A 235 58.69 26.69 35.93
N THR A 236 58.79 27.98 35.59
CA THR A 236 58.65 28.42 34.19
C THR A 236 59.66 29.50 33.78
N ARG A 237 60.96 29.19 33.93
CA ARG A 237 62.00 29.76 33.05
C ARG A 237 63.30 28.97 33.07
N ARG A 238 63.37 27.90 32.27
CA ARG A 238 64.66 27.47 31.68
C ARG A 238 64.43 26.66 30.41
N THR A 239 64.56 27.34 29.28
CA THR A 239 64.79 26.71 27.98
C THR A 239 66.23 26.21 27.88
N ARG A 240 66.37 25.14 27.09
CA ARG A 240 67.56 24.56 26.45
C ARG A 240 68.33 23.44 27.18
N SER A 241 68.36 22.34 26.43
CA SER A 241 69.42 21.31 26.35
C SER A 241 69.53 20.31 27.48
N TRP A 242 68.94 19.13 27.26
CA TRP A 242 69.44 17.87 27.83
C TRP A 242 69.45 16.79 26.74
N ARG A 243 70.54 16.75 25.97
CA ARG A 243 71.13 15.46 25.56
C ARG A 243 71.81 14.89 26.80
N SER A 244 71.70 13.57 26.95
CA SER A 244 72.50 12.72 27.83
C SER A 244 72.33 12.96 29.33
N CYS A 245 71.58 12.09 30.00
CA CYS A 245 71.92 11.59 31.33
C CYS A 245 71.31 10.20 31.51
N GLY A 246 72.19 9.22 31.66
CA GLY A 246 71.84 7.84 31.93
C GLY A 246 71.10 7.70 33.26
N TRP A 247 70.25 6.69 33.31
CA TRP A 247 69.59 6.23 34.53
C TRP A 247 70.63 5.80 35.57
N PRO A 248 70.60 6.30 36.81
CA PRO A 248 71.17 5.59 37.93
C PRO A 248 70.09 4.74 38.62
N ALA A 249 70.41 3.47 38.83
CA ALA A 249 69.66 2.51 39.63
C ALA A 249 69.40 3.03 41.07
N PRO A 250 68.32 2.58 41.73
CA PRO A 250 67.94 3.10 43.05
C PRO A 250 68.82 2.46 44.14
N ARG A 251 69.63 3.29 44.81
CA ARG A 251 70.16 2.97 46.14
C ARG A 251 69.11 3.33 47.19
N THR A 252 68.67 2.31 47.91
CA THR A 252 67.89 2.39 49.14
C THR A 252 68.54 3.34 50.14
N ARG A 253 67.83 4.43 50.46
CA ARG A 253 67.93 5.10 51.75
C ARG A 253 66.51 5.29 52.26
N ALA A 254 66.19 4.54 53.31
CA ALA A 254 65.06 4.79 54.18
C ALA A 254 65.13 6.25 54.64
N ARG A 255 64.22 7.07 54.13
CA ARG A 255 63.95 8.41 54.65
C ARG A 255 62.57 8.33 55.26
N GLN A 256 62.55 8.52 56.58
CA GLN A 256 61.36 8.61 57.43
C GLN A 256 60.23 9.36 56.71
N VAL A 257 59.10 8.67 56.53
CA VAL A 257 57.90 9.22 55.92
C VAL A 257 57.15 10.03 56.98
N ALA A 258 56.77 11.24 56.59
CA ALA A 258 56.11 12.26 57.39
C ALA A 258 54.62 11.89 57.66
N PRO A 259 53.83 12.68 58.42
CA PRO A 259 52.52 12.30 58.95
C PRO A 259 51.36 12.25 57.92
N ASN A 260 51.66 11.99 56.64
CA ASN A 260 50.71 12.02 55.51
C ASN A 260 50.39 10.61 54.93
N GLU A 261 50.87 9.53 55.55
CA GLU A 261 50.51 8.15 55.20
C GLU A 261 48.99 7.86 55.17
N PRO A 262 48.14 8.35 56.10
CA PRO A 262 46.71 8.06 56.07
C PRO A 262 45.99 8.67 54.85
N THR A 263 46.45 9.82 54.36
CA THR A 263 45.86 10.48 53.17
C THR A 263 46.21 9.74 51.87
N LEU A 264 47.45 9.23 51.76
CA LEU A 264 47.87 8.44 50.61
C LEU A 264 47.13 7.10 50.53
N LEU A 265 46.90 6.45 51.67
CA LEU A 265 46.13 5.20 51.74
C LEU A 265 44.66 5.39 51.36
N LEU A 266 44.02 6.47 51.84
CA LEU A 266 42.63 6.79 51.47
C LEU A 266 42.49 7.08 49.97
N TYR A 267 43.46 7.80 49.38
CA TYR A 267 43.48 8.07 47.95
C TYR A 267 43.66 6.79 47.12
N ALA A 268 44.54 5.89 47.54
CA ALA A 268 44.73 4.59 46.90
C ALA A 268 43.45 3.74 46.95
N GLU A 269 42.74 3.74 48.08
CA GLU A 269 41.46 3.05 48.21
C GLU A 269 40.37 3.64 47.29
N GLN A 270 40.28 4.97 47.21
CA GLN A 270 39.34 5.65 46.32
C GLN A 270 39.63 5.35 44.84
N LEU A 271 40.92 5.29 44.46
CA LEU A 271 41.31 4.86 43.12
C LEU A 271 40.89 3.41 42.84
N ALA A 272 41.12 2.49 43.79
CA ALA A 272 40.71 1.10 43.64
C ALA A 272 39.19 0.95 43.46
N ARG A 273 38.38 1.72 44.21
CA ARG A 273 36.90 1.75 44.03
C ARG A 273 36.51 2.21 42.62
N LYS A 274 37.13 3.30 42.14
CA LYS A 274 36.90 3.81 40.78
C LYS A 274 37.33 2.81 39.70
N GLU A 275 38.43 2.09 39.90
CA GLU A 275 38.88 1.07 38.95
C GLU A 275 37.90 -0.11 38.85
N VAL A 276 37.33 -0.54 39.98
CA VAL A 276 36.29 -1.58 40.00
C VAL A 276 35.03 -1.12 39.30
N GLU A 277 34.58 0.12 39.54
CA GLU A 277 33.42 0.72 38.87
C GLU A 277 33.66 0.87 37.37
N LEU A 278 34.82 1.37 36.95
CA LEU A 278 35.21 1.44 35.53
C LEU A 278 35.26 0.04 34.91
N GLY A 279 35.73 -0.96 35.63
CA GLY A 279 35.70 -2.36 35.21
C GLY A 279 34.28 -2.87 34.99
N ARG A 280 33.35 -2.56 35.90
CA ARG A 280 31.92 -2.90 35.77
C ARG A 280 31.28 -2.19 34.58
N LEU A 281 31.48 -0.88 34.44
CA LEU A 281 30.95 -0.08 33.34
C LEU A 281 31.48 -0.54 31.99
N ARG A 282 32.78 -0.87 31.90
CA ARG A 282 33.35 -1.46 30.68
C ARG A 282 32.66 -2.78 30.33
N ARG A 283 32.49 -3.70 31.27
CA ARG A 283 31.79 -4.98 31.00
C ARG A 283 30.35 -4.76 30.55
N GLN A 284 29.63 -3.83 31.19
CA GLN A 284 28.27 -3.48 30.79
C GLN A 284 28.22 -2.88 29.38
N LYS A 285 29.15 -1.97 29.06
CA LYS A 285 29.31 -1.42 27.71
C LYS A 285 29.52 -2.54 26.68
N HIS A 286 30.44 -3.46 26.92
CA HIS A 286 30.71 -4.56 25.98
C HIS A 286 29.48 -5.46 25.79
N ARG A 287 28.70 -5.72 26.85
CA ARG A 287 27.44 -6.47 26.73
C ARG A 287 26.43 -5.73 25.87
N LEU A 288 26.20 -4.44 26.12
CA LEU A 288 25.29 -3.63 25.32
C LEU A 288 25.73 -3.50 23.86
N GLU A 289 27.04 -3.42 23.60
CA GLU A 289 27.58 -3.44 22.24
C GLU A 289 27.32 -4.79 21.55
N GLN A 290 27.45 -5.91 22.26
CA GLN A 290 27.10 -7.24 21.74
C GLN A 290 25.61 -7.36 21.44
N ASP A 291 24.74 -6.91 22.35
CA ASP A 291 23.29 -6.92 22.17
C ASP A 291 22.89 -6.04 20.96
N LEU A 292 23.53 -4.88 20.80
CA LEU A 292 23.32 -4.00 19.66
C LEU A 292 23.70 -4.69 18.35
N HIS A 293 24.85 -5.38 18.30
CA HIS A 293 25.25 -6.13 17.11
C HIS A 293 24.28 -7.28 16.80
N GLN A 294 23.77 -7.98 17.83
CA GLN A 294 22.77 -9.04 17.66
C GLN A 294 21.46 -8.48 17.10
N LEU A 295 20.93 -7.41 17.69
CA LEU A 295 19.70 -6.75 17.22
C LEU A 295 19.85 -6.20 15.80
N GLN A 296 21.03 -5.69 15.44
CA GLN A 296 21.32 -5.27 14.07
C GLN A 296 21.29 -6.45 13.09
N ALA A 297 21.89 -7.59 13.45
CA ALA A 297 21.87 -8.79 12.62
C ALA A 297 20.46 -9.35 12.45
N GLU A 298 19.67 -9.42 13.53
CA GLU A 298 18.27 -9.83 13.48
C GLU A 298 17.44 -8.92 12.57
N ARG A 299 17.60 -7.60 12.70
CA ARG A 299 16.90 -6.62 11.86
C ARG A 299 17.24 -6.79 10.38
N ILE A 300 18.50 -7.07 10.05
CA ILE A 300 18.92 -7.32 8.66
C ILE A 300 18.26 -8.60 8.14
N ALA A 301 18.30 -9.69 8.92
CA ALA A 301 17.69 -10.96 8.54
C ALA A 301 16.17 -10.83 8.33
N ASP A 302 15.48 -10.11 9.20
CA ASP A 302 14.03 -9.87 9.06
C ASP A 302 13.72 -8.96 7.86
N ALA A 303 14.55 -7.95 7.59
CA ALA A 303 14.40 -7.12 6.40
C ALA A 303 14.55 -7.94 5.09
N GLU A 304 15.53 -8.84 5.03
CA GLU A 304 15.73 -9.76 3.90
C GLU A 304 14.51 -10.67 3.71
N ARG A 305 13.99 -11.28 4.78
CA ARG A 305 12.79 -12.12 4.73
C ARG A 305 11.58 -11.36 4.22
N HIS A 306 11.36 -10.14 4.71
CA HIS A 306 10.25 -9.31 4.24
C HIS A 306 10.42 -8.89 2.78
N GLN A 307 11.65 -8.64 2.34
CA GLN A 307 11.95 -8.34 0.94
C GLN A 307 11.67 -9.55 0.04
N GLU A 308 12.04 -10.76 0.45
CA GLU A 308 11.73 -12.00 -0.25
C GLU A 308 10.21 -12.21 -0.36
N GLN A 309 9.48 -12.09 0.76
CA GLN A 309 8.01 -12.20 0.80
C GLN A 309 7.34 -11.16 -0.10
N SER A 310 7.81 -9.92 -0.06
CA SER A 310 7.32 -8.85 -0.94
C SER A 310 7.56 -9.20 -2.41
N GLY A 311 8.75 -9.70 -2.75
CA GLY A 311 9.08 -10.18 -4.09
C GLY A 311 8.19 -11.33 -4.55
N GLU A 312 7.92 -12.32 -3.69
CA GLU A 312 6.99 -13.41 -3.98
C GLU A 312 5.57 -12.91 -4.25
N LEU A 313 5.04 -12.04 -3.38
CA LEU A 313 3.70 -11.49 -3.52
C LEU A 313 3.58 -10.64 -4.78
N GLN A 314 4.58 -9.80 -5.07
CA GLN A 314 4.65 -9.04 -6.31
C GLN A 314 4.69 -9.97 -7.54
N GLY A 315 5.45 -11.07 -7.47
CA GLY A 315 5.47 -12.08 -8.52
C GLY A 315 4.11 -12.75 -8.75
N ARG A 316 3.39 -13.09 -7.66
CA ARG A 316 2.03 -13.65 -7.72
C ARG A 316 1.04 -12.65 -8.30
N LEU A 317 1.10 -11.39 -7.89
CA LEU A 317 0.26 -10.31 -8.45
C LEU A 317 0.54 -10.09 -9.93
N ALA A 318 1.81 -10.03 -10.34
CA ALA A 318 2.20 -9.90 -11.74
C ALA A 318 1.76 -11.11 -12.58
N LYS A 319 1.67 -12.30 -11.99
CA LYS A 319 1.09 -13.48 -12.65
C LYS A 319 -0.42 -13.32 -12.83
N LEU A 320 -1.16 -13.00 -11.76
CA LEU A 320 -2.61 -12.82 -11.81
C LEU A 320 -3.03 -11.70 -12.76
N LEU A 321 -2.30 -10.57 -12.80
CA LEU A 321 -2.55 -9.49 -13.76
C LEU A 321 -2.36 -9.96 -15.19
N ARG A 322 -1.33 -10.77 -15.47
CA ARG A 322 -1.13 -11.35 -16.81
C ARG A 322 -2.24 -12.31 -17.17
N ASP A 323 -2.68 -13.15 -16.24
CA ASP A 323 -3.75 -14.13 -16.46
C ASP A 323 -5.11 -13.42 -16.70
N GLN A 324 -5.45 -12.39 -15.91
CA GLN A 324 -6.63 -11.55 -16.15
C GLN A 324 -6.58 -10.83 -17.51
N ASN A 325 -5.42 -10.28 -17.88
CA ASN A 325 -5.25 -9.62 -19.16
C ASN A 325 -5.33 -10.60 -20.35
N ARG A 326 -5.03 -11.89 -20.14
CA ARG A 326 -5.19 -12.96 -21.15
C ARG A 326 -6.66 -13.37 -21.32
N GLU A 327 -7.44 -13.39 -20.25
CA GLU A 327 -8.89 -13.70 -20.29
C GLU A 327 -9.68 -12.69 -21.14
N GLY A 328 -9.18 -11.46 -21.31
CA GLY A 328 -9.75 -10.44 -22.21
C GLY A 328 -9.22 -10.46 -23.65
N ALA A 329 -8.27 -11.34 -24.00
CA ALA A 329 -7.69 -11.38 -25.34
C ALA A 329 -8.65 -12.02 -26.34
N ASN A 330 -8.91 -11.35 -27.47
CA ASN A 330 -9.69 -11.91 -28.56
C ASN A 330 -8.93 -13.09 -29.21
N MET A 331 -9.31 -14.31 -28.84
CA MET A 331 -8.68 -15.54 -29.32
C MET A 331 -8.79 -15.73 -30.84
N GLU A 332 -9.79 -15.13 -31.50
CA GLU A 332 -9.89 -15.15 -32.96
C GLU A 332 -8.83 -14.27 -33.62
N TYR A 333 -8.55 -13.11 -33.03
CA TYR A 333 -7.46 -12.25 -33.48
C TYR A 333 -6.11 -12.94 -33.29
N LEU A 334 -5.87 -13.54 -32.12
CA LEU A 334 -4.65 -14.30 -31.86
C LEU A 334 -4.50 -15.47 -32.85
N LYS A 335 -5.58 -16.22 -33.12
CA LYS A 335 -5.58 -17.28 -34.15
C LYS A 335 -5.15 -16.75 -35.51
N ASN A 336 -5.69 -15.61 -35.94
CA ASN A 336 -5.39 -15.00 -37.23
C ASN A 336 -3.95 -14.48 -37.32
N VAL A 337 -3.42 -13.90 -36.23
CA VAL A 337 -2.02 -13.44 -36.16
C VAL A 337 -1.05 -14.62 -36.15
N VAL A 338 -1.35 -15.70 -35.42
CA VAL A 338 -0.54 -16.93 -35.42
C VAL A 338 -0.58 -17.63 -36.77
N TYR A 339 -1.76 -17.72 -37.40
CA TYR A 339 -1.89 -18.25 -38.75
C TYR A 339 -1.06 -17.45 -39.76
N ARG A 340 -1.10 -16.11 -39.69
CA ARG A 340 -0.24 -15.26 -40.53
C ARG A 340 1.24 -15.48 -40.23
N PHE A 341 1.63 -15.56 -38.95
CA PHE A 341 3.02 -15.81 -38.56
C PHE A 341 3.56 -17.13 -39.17
N LEU A 342 2.76 -18.19 -39.21
CA LEU A 342 3.13 -19.48 -39.78
C LEU A 342 3.13 -19.53 -41.32
N THR A 343 2.33 -18.67 -41.97
CA THR A 343 2.15 -18.67 -43.44
C THR A 343 2.95 -17.59 -44.17
N LEU A 344 3.49 -16.59 -43.45
CA LEU A 344 4.27 -15.50 -44.02
C LEU A 344 5.69 -15.93 -44.42
N PRO A 345 6.10 -15.78 -45.69
CA PRO A 345 7.47 -16.09 -46.13
C PRO A 345 8.50 -15.03 -45.71
N ASP A 346 8.09 -13.79 -45.46
CA ASP A 346 9.00 -12.68 -45.17
C ASP A 346 9.46 -12.63 -43.70
N ALA A 347 10.78 -12.50 -43.48
CA ALA A 347 11.38 -12.45 -42.15
C ALA A 347 10.98 -11.20 -41.34
N SER A 348 10.85 -10.05 -41.99
CA SER A 348 10.42 -8.79 -41.37
C SER A 348 8.93 -8.83 -40.96
N GLY A 349 8.08 -9.37 -41.83
CA GLY A 349 6.65 -9.59 -41.54
C GLY A 349 6.42 -10.60 -40.40
N ARG A 350 7.25 -11.65 -40.34
CA ARG A 350 7.27 -12.60 -39.21
C ARG A 350 7.71 -11.95 -37.90
N GLN A 351 8.69 -11.04 -37.90
CA GLN A 351 9.07 -10.29 -36.69
C GLN A 351 7.95 -9.37 -36.20
N GLN A 352 7.24 -8.68 -37.09
CA GLN A 352 6.12 -7.82 -36.72
C GLN A 352 4.95 -8.61 -36.14
N THR A 353 4.59 -9.74 -36.76
CA THR A 353 3.53 -10.61 -36.25
C THR A 353 3.93 -11.31 -34.95
N LEU A 354 5.19 -11.70 -34.78
CA LEU A 354 5.73 -12.18 -33.49
C LEU A 354 5.63 -11.10 -32.41
N ALA A 355 6.00 -9.85 -32.71
CA ALA A 355 5.86 -8.74 -31.77
C ALA A 355 4.40 -8.55 -31.34
N ALA A 356 3.44 -8.70 -32.25
CA ALA A 356 2.01 -8.70 -31.93
C ALA A 356 1.60 -9.89 -31.06
N ILE A 357 2.10 -11.11 -31.32
CA ILE A 357 1.82 -12.29 -30.48
C ILE A 357 2.36 -12.07 -29.04
N LEU A 358 3.58 -11.55 -28.91
CA LEU A 358 4.22 -11.28 -27.63
C LEU A 358 3.45 -10.23 -26.79
N THR A 359 2.86 -9.22 -27.44
CA THR A 359 2.05 -8.21 -26.76
C THR A 359 0.67 -8.74 -26.37
N ILE A 360 -0.03 -9.44 -27.26
CA ILE A 360 -1.37 -10.01 -26.98
C ILE A 360 -1.30 -11.02 -25.81
N LEU A 361 -0.25 -11.85 -25.78
CA LEU A 361 -0.07 -12.87 -24.74
C LEU A 361 0.66 -12.36 -23.48
N HIS A 362 0.99 -11.06 -23.45
CA HIS A 362 1.64 -10.37 -22.32
C HIS A 362 2.88 -11.11 -21.80
N PHE A 363 3.82 -11.41 -22.70
CA PHE A 363 5.06 -12.10 -22.36
C PHE A 363 5.88 -11.31 -21.33
N SER A 364 6.50 -12.02 -20.40
CA SER A 364 7.44 -11.41 -19.46
C SER A 364 8.66 -10.85 -20.21
N PRO A 365 9.35 -9.84 -19.66
CA PRO A 365 10.56 -9.30 -20.28
C PRO A 365 11.65 -10.37 -20.46
N GLN A 366 11.71 -11.37 -19.57
CA GLN A 366 12.63 -12.51 -19.68
C GLN A 366 12.23 -13.46 -20.82
N GLU A 367 10.94 -13.79 -20.93
CA GLU A 367 10.41 -14.63 -22.02
C GLU A 367 10.60 -13.97 -23.38
N LYS A 368 10.33 -12.66 -23.48
CA LYS A 368 10.57 -11.86 -24.68
C LYS A 368 12.04 -11.90 -25.11
N GLN A 369 12.97 -11.75 -24.18
CA GLN A 369 14.40 -11.84 -24.47
C GLN A 369 14.82 -13.24 -24.94
N SER A 370 14.31 -14.30 -24.32
CA SER A 370 14.58 -15.68 -24.72
C SER A 370 14.07 -15.99 -26.13
N VAL A 371 12.85 -15.55 -26.45
CA VAL A 371 12.26 -15.72 -27.79
C VAL A 371 13.04 -14.91 -28.84
N MET A 372 13.42 -13.66 -28.54
CA MET A 372 14.20 -12.82 -29.45
C MET A 372 15.61 -13.37 -29.71
N LYS A 373 16.26 -13.95 -28.68
CA LYS A 373 17.55 -14.64 -28.82
C LYS A 373 17.44 -15.86 -29.73
N LEU A 374 16.39 -16.66 -29.56
CA LEU A 374 16.14 -17.85 -30.37
C LEU A 374 15.73 -17.52 -31.80
N GLN A 375 15.16 -16.34 -32.05
CA GLN A 375 14.80 -15.90 -33.41
C GLN A 375 16.01 -15.42 -34.22
N ALA A 376 17.09 -14.98 -33.56
CA ALA A 376 18.35 -14.62 -34.22
C ALA A 376 19.09 -15.86 -34.75
N ALA A 377 18.87 -17.03 -34.13
CA ALA A 377 19.11 -18.31 -34.77
C ALA A 377 17.95 -18.58 -35.71
N SER A 378 18.20 -18.69 -37.01
CA SER A 378 17.18 -19.06 -38.00
C SER A 378 16.31 -20.20 -37.47
N TRP A 379 15.01 -19.98 -37.34
CA TRP A 379 14.02 -21.03 -37.05
C TRP A 379 13.75 -21.88 -38.30
N TRP A 380 14.82 -22.24 -39.02
CA TRP A 380 14.89 -23.17 -40.15
C TRP A 380 16.34 -23.61 -40.33
#